data_AF-A0A2G8LH63-F1
#
_entry.id   AF-A0A2G8LH63-F1
#
_cell.length_a   1.000
_cell.length_b   1.000
_cell.length_c   1.000
_cell.angle_alpha   90.00
_cell.angle_beta   90.00
_cell.angle_gamma   90.00
#
_symmetry.space_group_name_H-M   'P 1'
#
loop_
_entity.id
_entity.type
_entity.pdbx_description
1 polymer ?
#
loop_
_entity_poly.entity_id
_entity_poly.type
_entity_poly.pdbx_seq_one_letter_code
_entity_poly.pdbx_strand_id
1 'polypeptide(L)'
;SDNDAEDGVVGNLNKFVVVPPGYTEQPKKGHLIFDASFESGNLGRVDFITDYEYDLFIRPDTCNPRFRVWFNFTVENVRPDQRVIFNIVNFSKTKSLYREGMAPLVKSTADQD
;
A
#
# COMPACT_ATOMS: atom_id res chain seq x y z
N SER A 1 -25.24 14.33 -9.49
CA SER A 1 -25.11 12.96 -10.03
C SER A 1 -23.71 12.51 -9.72
N ASP A 2 -23.46 12.11 -8.48
CA ASP A 2 -22.15 11.67 -8.03
C ASP A 2 -22.37 10.41 -7.20
N ASN A 3 -22.39 9.28 -7.90
CA ASN A 3 -22.25 7.97 -7.29
C ASN A 3 -20.78 7.84 -6.89
N ASP A 4 -20.37 8.52 -5.82
CA ASP A 4 -19.18 8.14 -5.07
C ASP A 4 -19.55 6.84 -4.35
N ALA A 5 -19.43 5.74 -5.09
CA ALA A 5 -19.49 4.41 -4.52
C ALA A 5 -18.58 4.41 -3.29
N GLU A 6 -19.16 4.07 -2.14
CA GLU A 6 -18.42 3.68 -0.95
C GLU A 6 -17.46 2.55 -1.36
N ASP A 7 -16.26 2.92 -1.80
CA ASP A 7 -15.18 1.97 -2.01
C ASP A 7 -14.88 1.42 -0.62
N GLY A 8 -15.34 0.19 -0.38
CA GLY A 8 -15.57 -0.47 0.92
C GLY A 8 -14.31 -0.71 1.77
N VAL A 9 -13.53 0.33 1.98
CA VAL A 9 -12.33 0.34 2.80
C VAL A 9 -12.76 0.56 4.26
N VAL A 10 -13.12 -0.54 4.92
CA VAL A 10 -13.65 -0.55 6.30
C VAL A 10 -12.57 -0.17 7.35
N GLY A 11 -11.28 -0.22 7.01
CA GLY A 11 -10.19 0.07 7.95
C GLY A 11 -8.80 -0.02 7.30
N ASN A 12 -7.76 0.10 8.12
CA ASN A 12 -6.40 -0.19 7.67
C ASN A 12 -6.21 -1.69 7.47
N LEU A 13 -5.36 -2.07 6.52
CA LEU A 13 -4.89 -3.45 6.40
C LEU A 13 -4.16 -3.89 7.67
N ASN A 14 -4.40 -5.14 8.06
CA ASN A 14 -3.74 -5.79 9.19
C ASN A 14 -3.16 -7.12 8.71
N LYS A 15 -1.82 -7.19 8.59
CA LYS A 15 -1.06 -8.38 8.15
C LYS A 15 -1.69 -9.08 6.94
N PHE A 16 -2.07 -8.30 5.92
CA PHE A 16 -2.75 -8.78 4.72
C PHE A 16 -1.73 -9.38 3.75
N VAL A 17 -1.84 -10.69 3.51
CA VAL A 17 -0.98 -11.40 2.55
C VAL A 17 -1.55 -11.25 1.15
N VAL A 18 -0.73 -10.76 0.22
CA VAL A 18 -1.14 -10.62 -1.18
C VAL A 18 -0.55 -11.76 -2.00
N VAL A 19 -1.42 -12.56 -2.61
CA VAL A 19 -1.06 -13.69 -3.48
C VAL A 19 -1.74 -13.55 -4.85
N PRO A 20 -1.19 -14.17 -5.90
CA PRO A 20 -1.83 -14.16 -7.22
C PRO A 20 -3.27 -14.70 -7.17
N PRO A 21 -4.20 -14.16 -8.00
CA PRO A 21 -5.55 -14.69 -8.09
C PRO A 21 -5.57 -16.19 -8.40
N GLY A 22 -6.35 -16.95 -7.63
CA GLY A 22 -6.44 -18.41 -7.79
C GLY A 22 -5.30 -19.20 -7.15
N TYR A 23 -4.36 -18.55 -6.45
CA TYR A 23 -3.34 -19.24 -5.66
C TYR A 23 -3.98 -19.93 -4.44
N THR A 24 -3.83 -21.25 -4.33
CA THR A 24 -4.47 -22.07 -3.28
C THR A 24 -3.50 -22.65 -2.25
N GLU A 25 -2.19 -22.53 -2.49
CA GLU A 25 -1.17 -23.04 -1.58
C GLU A 25 -0.91 -22.06 -0.41
N GLN A 26 -0.05 -22.48 0.52
CA GLN A 26 0.43 -21.59 1.57
C GLN A 26 1.29 -20.45 0.97
N PRO A 27 1.24 -19.23 1.56
CA PRO A 27 2.12 -18.14 1.15
C PRO A 27 3.59 -18.53 1.24
N LYS A 28 4.36 -18.19 0.20
CA LYS A 28 5.81 -18.46 0.12
C LYS A 28 6.60 -17.17 0.37
N LYS A 29 7.91 -17.31 0.59
CA LYS A 29 8.80 -16.13 0.71
C LYS A 29 8.73 -15.30 -0.58
N GLY A 30 8.49 -14.00 -0.42
CA GLY A 30 8.23 -13.06 -1.50
C GLY A 30 6.74 -12.78 -1.75
N HIS A 31 5.82 -13.54 -1.16
CA HIS A 31 4.41 -13.13 -1.10
C HIS A 31 4.28 -12.07 0.00
N LEU A 32 4.23 -10.82 -0.43
CA LEU A 32 4.33 -9.68 0.46
C LEU A 32 3.15 -9.63 1.43
N ILE A 33 3.47 -9.25 2.67
CA ILE A 33 2.49 -9.06 3.75
C ILE A 33 2.44 -7.58 4.06
N PHE A 34 1.30 -6.95 3.78
CA PHE A 34 1.08 -5.52 4.01
C PHE A 34 0.41 -5.28 5.36
N ASP A 35 0.89 -4.29 6.10
CA ASP A 35 0.30 -3.89 7.36
C ASP A 35 0.29 -2.37 7.51
N ALA A 36 -0.83 -1.84 7.99
CA ALA A 36 -1.01 -0.44 8.36
C ALA A 36 -1.80 -0.32 9.67
N SER A 37 -1.97 -1.42 10.42
CA SER A 37 -2.71 -1.46 11.67
C SER A 37 -1.86 -1.04 12.87
N PHE A 38 -1.24 0.14 12.77
CA PHE A 38 -0.40 0.75 13.79
C PHE A 38 -0.62 2.27 13.85
N GLU A 39 -0.06 2.93 14.86
CA GLU A 39 -0.17 4.39 15.02
C GLU A 39 0.37 5.12 13.79
N SER A 40 -0.40 6.06 13.23
CA SER A 40 -0.13 6.78 11.97
C SER A 40 -0.21 5.95 10.68
N GLY A 41 -0.49 4.64 10.75
CA GLY A 41 -0.65 3.79 9.59
C GLY A 41 -1.83 4.22 8.70
N ASN A 42 -1.65 4.15 7.38
CA ASN A 42 -2.70 4.43 6.42
C ASN A 42 -2.48 3.64 5.12
N LEU A 43 -3.24 2.55 4.96
CA LEU A 43 -3.38 1.76 3.74
C LEU A 43 -4.66 0.95 3.83
N GLY A 44 -5.56 1.10 2.86
CA GLY A 44 -6.91 0.53 2.91
C GLY A 44 -7.09 -0.75 2.13
N ARG A 45 -6.43 -0.85 0.97
CA ARG A 45 -6.51 -2.01 0.08
C ARG A 45 -5.22 -2.13 -0.71
N VAL A 46 -4.87 -3.36 -1.06
CA VAL A 46 -3.80 -3.70 -1.99
C VAL A 46 -4.33 -4.71 -2.98
N ASP A 47 -4.18 -4.42 -4.27
CA ASP A 47 -4.53 -5.32 -5.35
C ASP A 47 -3.24 -5.88 -5.98
N PHE A 48 -3.21 -7.19 -6.22
CA PHE A 48 -2.14 -7.84 -6.97
C PHE A 48 -2.31 -7.55 -8.46
N ILE A 49 -1.29 -6.97 -9.09
CA ILE A 49 -1.30 -6.66 -10.53
C ILE A 49 -0.44 -7.66 -11.28
N THR A 50 0.82 -7.81 -10.88
CA THR A 50 1.75 -8.83 -11.39
C THR A 50 2.64 -9.35 -10.27
N ASP A 51 3.51 -10.31 -10.57
CA ASP A 51 4.49 -10.87 -9.61
C ASP A 51 5.39 -9.83 -8.93
N TYR A 52 5.46 -8.61 -9.48
CA TYR A 52 6.30 -7.53 -8.98
C TYR A 52 5.55 -6.20 -8.82
N GLU A 53 4.24 -6.15 -9.07
CA GLU A 53 3.50 -4.89 -9.13
C GLU A 53 2.19 -4.97 -8.33
N TYR A 54 1.94 -3.92 -7.55
CA TYR A 54 0.80 -3.82 -6.67
C TYR A 54 0.17 -2.43 -6.75
N ASP A 55 -1.14 -2.38 -6.81
CA ASP A 55 -1.91 -1.15 -6.70
C ASP A 55 -2.35 -0.95 -5.24
N LEU A 56 -1.97 0.19 -4.67
CA LEU A 56 -2.20 0.55 -3.27
C LEU A 56 -3.25 1.66 -3.19
N PHE A 57 -4.29 1.41 -2.41
CA PHE A 57 -5.39 2.34 -2.19
C PHE A 57 -5.31 2.92 -0.78
N ILE A 58 -5.05 4.21 -0.70
CA ILE A 58 -4.94 4.96 0.55
C ILE A 58 -6.33 5.29 1.07
N ARG A 59 -6.53 5.24 2.39
CA ARG A 59 -7.83 5.64 2.97
C ARG A 59 -7.98 7.16 2.95
N PRO A 60 -9.21 7.68 2.91
CA PRO A 60 -9.44 9.11 3.11
C PRO A 60 -8.92 9.59 4.47
N ASP A 61 -8.54 10.87 4.55
CA ASP A 61 -8.16 11.52 5.79
C ASP A 61 -9.35 11.55 6.76
N THR A 62 -9.08 11.27 8.04
CA THR A 62 -10.11 11.20 9.10
C THR A 62 -10.99 12.46 9.19
N CYS A 63 -10.38 13.63 8.98
CA CYS A 63 -11.07 14.92 9.09
C CYS A 63 -11.51 15.48 7.73
N ASN A 64 -11.20 14.81 6.61
CA ASN A 64 -11.62 15.25 5.28
C ASN A 64 -11.71 14.08 4.29
N PRO A 65 -12.92 13.54 4.04
CA PRO A 65 -13.07 12.35 3.22
C PRO A 65 -12.72 12.53 1.74
N ARG A 66 -12.52 13.77 1.28
CA ARG A 66 -12.14 14.09 -0.10
C ARG A 66 -10.64 13.96 -0.36
N PHE A 67 -9.82 13.94 0.69
CA PHE A 67 -8.35 13.95 0.56
C PHE A 67 -7.73 12.64 1.03
N ARG A 68 -6.71 12.22 0.30
CA ARG A 68 -5.84 11.05 0.55
C ARG A 68 -4.42 11.53 0.35
N VAL A 69 -3.81 12.12 1.37
CA VAL A 69 -2.52 12.83 1.26
C VAL A 69 -1.40 12.25 2.11
N TRP A 70 -1.70 11.21 2.90
CA TRP A 70 -0.75 10.54 3.77
C TRP A 70 -0.82 9.03 3.58
N PHE A 71 0.33 8.36 3.50
CA PHE A 71 0.42 6.92 3.55
C PHE A 71 1.55 6.52 4.49
N ASN A 72 1.33 5.45 5.25
CA ASN A 72 2.36 4.82 6.07
C ASN A 72 1.96 3.36 6.25
N PHE A 73 2.84 2.45 5.85
CA PHE A 73 2.60 1.01 5.89
C PHE A 73 3.92 0.27 5.96
N THR A 74 3.88 -0.97 6.41
CA THR A 74 5.01 -1.89 6.43
C THR A 74 4.76 -3.04 5.46
N VAL A 75 5.86 -3.61 4.98
CA VAL A 75 5.86 -4.79 4.13
C VAL A 75 6.81 -5.82 4.73
N GLU A 76 6.31 -7.03 4.93
CA GLU A 76 7.07 -8.17 5.44
C GLU A 76 7.11 -9.31 4.42
N ASN A 77 7.85 -10.38 4.77
CA ASN A 77 8.00 -11.59 3.95
C ASN A 77 8.64 -11.36 2.57
N VAL A 78 9.49 -10.33 2.45
CA VAL A 78 10.30 -10.08 1.25
C VAL A 78 11.30 -11.21 1.00
N ARG A 79 11.68 -11.44 -0.26
CA ARG A 79 12.83 -12.29 -0.64
C ARG A 79 14.02 -11.44 -1.10
N PRO A 80 15.27 -11.95 -0.98
CA PRO A 80 16.45 -11.27 -1.53
C PRO A 80 16.28 -10.94 -3.02
N ASP A 81 16.81 -9.78 -3.43
CA ASP A 81 16.79 -9.28 -4.81
C ASP A 81 15.40 -9.12 -5.43
N GLN A 82 14.34 -9.10 -4.61
CA GLN A 82 12.97 -8.89 -5.08
C GLN A 82 12.74 -7.44 -5.47
N ARG A 83 12.68 -7.17 -6.78
CA ARG A 83 12.17 -5.89 -7.28
C ARG A 83 10.67 -5.85 -7.14
N VAL A 84 10.16 -4.73 -6.64
CA VAL A 84 8.73 -4.50 -6.44
C VAL A 84 8.37 -3.07 -6.84
N ILE A 85 7.19 -2.92 -7.44
CA ILE A 85 6.58 -1.65 -7.82
C ILE A 85 5.31 -1.50 -6.98
N PHE A 86 5.21 -0.38 -6.26
CA PHE A 86 4.02 0.02 -5.52
C PHE A 86 3.41 1.25 -6.18
N ASN A 87 2.23 1.10 -6.76
CA ASN A 87 1.50 2.19 -7.37
C ASN A 87 0.50 2.77 -6.36
N ILE A 88 0.72 4.01 -5.91
CA ILE A 88 -0.30 4.71 -5.11
C ILE A 88 -1.34 5.31 -6.05
N VAL A 89 -2.45 4.61 -6.29
CA VAL A 89 -3.35 4.91 -7.42
C VAL A 89 -4.38 6.01 -7.14
N ASN A 90 -4.66 6.32 -5.88
CA ASN A 90 -5.73 7.23 -5.47
C ASN A 90 -5.25 8.42 -4.60
N PHE A 91 -3.99 8.84 -4.75
CA PHE A 91 -3.42 9.95 -3.97
C PHE A 91 -3.95 11.33 -4.41
N SER A 92 -4.46 12.14 -3.48
CA SER A 92 -5.23 13.36 -3.79
C SER A 92 -4.40 14.62 -4.13
N LYS A 93 -3.29 14.53 -4.85
CA LYS A 93 -2.52 15.73 -5.26
C LYS A 93 -2.16 15.78 -6.74
N THR A 94 -2.80 16.71 -7.45
CA THR A 94 -2.40 17.16 -8.79
C THR A 94 -1.02 17.84 -8.77
N LYS A 95 -0.65 18.53 -7.68
CA LYS A 95 0.68 19.15 -7.41
C LYS A 95 1.36 18.53 -6.18
N SER A 96 1.64 17.23 -6.22
CA SER A 96 2.39 16.60 -5.13
C SER A 96 3.83 17.11 -5.09
N LEU A 97 4.41 17.27 -3.90
CA LEU A 97 5.85 17.53 -3.73
C LEU A 97 6.72 16.42 -4.35
N TYR A 98 6.15 15.22 -4.58
CA TYR A 98 6.82 14.18 -5.37
C TYR A 98 7.10 14.62 -6.81
N ARG A 99 6.32 15.55 -7.37
CA ARG A 99 6.60 16.16 -8.69
C ARG A 99 7.69 17.22 -8.61
N GLU A 100 7.99 17.70 -7.41
CA GLU A 100 9.02 18.71 -7.12
C GLU A 100 10.29 18.07 -6.52
N GLY A 101 10.46 16.75 -6.71
CA GLY A 101 11.70 16.03 -6.37
C GLY A 101 11.71 15.34 -5.01
N MET A 102 10.61 15.36 -4.24
CA MET A 102 10.53 14.50 -3.06
C MET A 102 10.44 13.03 -3.46
N ALA A 103 10.97 12.15 -2.61
CA ALA A 103 10.83 10.71 -2.70
C ALA A 103 10.14 10.18 -1.42
N PRO A 104 9.45 9.03 -1.48
CA PRO A 104 8.97 8.37 -0.28
C PRO A 104 10.15 8.02 0.63
N LEU A 105 9.97 8.14 1.95
CA LEU A 105 10.93 7.63 2.91
C LEU A 105 10.77 6.11 3.00
N VAL A 106 11.88 5.39 2.86
CA VAL A 106 11.92 3.93 2.99
C VAL A 106 12.93 3.57 4.07
N LYS A 107 12.56 2.67 4.97
CA LYS A 107 13.45 2.09 5.97
C LYS A 107 13.36 0.57 5.87
N SER A 108 14.51 -0.08 5.72
CA SER A 108 14.63 -1.54 5.74
C SER A 108 15.44 -1.97 6.96
N THR A 109 15.15 -3.16 7.49
CA THR A 109 16.02 -3.80 8.49
C THR A 109 17.28 -4.40 7.86
N ALA A 110 17.30 -4.61 6.54
CA ALA A 110 18.48 -5.09 5.82
C ALA A 110 19.61 -4.06 5.76
N ASP A 111 19.32 -2.77 5.98
CA ASP A 111 20.30 -1.68 6.00
C ASP A 111 20.95 -1.48 7.39
N GLN A 112 20.68 -2.38 8.36
CA GLN A 112 21.22 -2.32 9.72
C GLN A 112 22.45 -3.22 9.94
N ASP A 113 22.94 -3.90 8.90
CA ASP A 113 24.17 -4.71 8.91
C ASP A 113 25.28 -4.09 8.04
#